data_AF-A0A958IXT9-F1
#
_entry.id   AF-A0A958IXT9-F1
#
_cell.length_a   1.000
_cell.length_b   1.000
_cell.length_c   1.000
_cell.angle_alpha   90.00
_cell.angle_beta   90.00
_cell.angle_gamma   90.00
#
_symmetry.space_group_name_H-M   'P 1'
#
loop_
_entity.id
_entity.type
_entity.pdbx_description
1 polymer ?
#
loop_
_entity_poly.entity_id
_entity_poly.type
_entity_poly.pdbx_seq_one_letter_code
_entity_poly.pdbx_strand_id
1 'polypeptide(L)'
;LVQKELPGPLGKLLSPGVRLLTGLLAIAEDQPQYRNHIALDPHQKDRYGLPQPLVTHHYSERDLAALNSLARQGKKVLRKAGAILHYVHHIRTFSHAVGTVRMGSDPKTSALDEFCRFRGIDNLFVVDGSFMPSAAAVNPSLTISANALRVGRYIVNG
;
A
#
# COMPACT_ATOMS: atom_id res chain seq x y z
N LEU A 1 -4.51 8.12 24.72
CA LEU A 1 -3.79 8.89 23.70
C LEU A 1 -3.68 10.37 24.07
N VAL A 2 -4.76 11.15 24.15
CA VAL A 2 -4.67 12.61 24.46
C VAL A 2 -4.01 12.95 25.82
N GLN A 3 -4.24 12.19 26.89
CA GLN A 3 -3.57 12.47 28.19
C GLN A 3 -2.05 12.23 28.19
N LYS A 4 -1.53 11.41 27.26
CA LYS A 4 -0.08 11.14 27.14
C LYS A 4 0.59 12.12 26.17
N GLU A 5 -0.15 12.67 25.22
CA GLU A 5 0.37 13.59 24.18
C GLU A 5 0.16 15.07 24.52
N LEU A 6 -0.81 15.40 25.39
CA LEU A 6 -1.07 16.75 25.89
C LEU A 6 -1.03 16.74 27.43
N PRO A 7 0.14 17.05 28.04
CA PRO A 7 0.28 17.03 29.49
C PRO A 7 -0.52 18.15 30.16
N GLY A 8 -1.03 17.89 31.37
CA GLY A 8 -1.62 18.90 32.24
C GLY A 8 -3.14 19.10 32.11
N PRO A 9 -3.68 20.21 32.63
CA PRO A 9 -5.12 20.45 32.76
C PRO A 9 -5.85 20.50 31.41
N LEU A 10 -5.17 20.92 30.33
CA LEU A 10 -5.72 20.94 28.97
C LEU A 10 -6.07 19.54 28.45
N GLY A 11 -5.18 18.56 28.67
CA GLY A 11 -5.42 17.17 28.27
C GLY A 11 -6.59 16.53 29.01
N LYS A 12 -6.79 16.88 30.29
CA LYS A 12 -7.96 16.46 31.07
C LYS A 12 -9.25 17.09 30.55
N LEU A 13 -9.24 18.39 30.24
CA LEU A 13 -10.39 19.12 29.72
C LEU A 13 -10.85 18.60 28.34
N LEU A 14 -9.90 18.26 27.45
CA LEU A 14 -10.19 17.80 26.09
C LEU A 14 -10.43 16.28 25.98
N SER A 15 -10.05 15.50 27.01
CA SER A 15 -10.18 14.04 27.00
C SER A 15 -11.59 13.48 26.77
N PRO A 16 -12.69 14.10 27.28
CA PRO A 16 -14.04 13.61 26.98
C PRO A 16 -14.39 13.75 25.49
N GLY A 17 -13.88 14.80 24.83
CA GLY A 17 -14.11 15.06 23.40
C GLY A 17 -13.50 14.02 22.47
N VAL A 18 -12.49 13.25 22.92
CA VAL A 18 -11.90 12.15 22.14
C VAL A 18 -12.95 11.09 21.80
N ARG A 19 -13.94 10.87 22.67
CA ARG A 19 -15.03 9.92 22.42
C ARG A 19 -15.96 10.35 21.30
N LEU A 20 -15.92 11.63 20.91
CA LEU A 20 -16.69 12.21 19.81
C LEU A 20 -15.90 12.21 18.49
N LEU A 21 -14.64 11.76 18.50
CA LEU A 21 -13.84 11.63 17.28
C LEU A 21 -14.24 10.37 16.54
N THR A 22 -14.49 10.52 15.24
CA THR A 22 -14.65 9.41 14.30
C THR A 22 -13.62 9.55 13.18
N GLY A 23 -13.18 8.41 12.65
CA GLY A 23 -12.19 8.34 11.58
C GLY A 23 -12.81 7.82 10.29
N LEU A 24 -12.44 8.44 9.17
CA LEU A 24 -12.68 7.90 7.84
C LEU A 24 -11.32 7.75 7.15
N LEU A 25 -10.91 6.52 6.91
CA LEU A 25 -9.73 6.23 6.11
C LEU A 25 -10.13 6.16 4.64
N ALA A 26 -9.45 6.94 3.81
CA ALA A 26 -9.59 6.88 2.36
C ALA A 26 -8.23 6.52 1.75
N ILE A 27 -8.24 5.58 0.81
CA ILE A 27 -7.05 5.08 0.13
C ILE A 27 -7.19 5.42 -1.35
N ALA A 28 -6.22 6.17 -1.87
CA ALA A 28 -6.05 6.35 -3.31
C ALA A 28 -5.10 5.26 -3.81
N GLU A 29 -5.34 4.75 -5.01
CA GLU A 29 -4.34 3.96 -5.71
C GLU A 29 -3.23 4.88 -6.22
N ASP A 30 -1.98 4.49 -5.95
CA ASP A 30 -0.80 4.98 -6.64
C ASP A 30 -0.65 4.26 -7.98
N GLN A 31 -0.52 5.01 -9.08
CA GLN A 31 -0.31 4.39 -10.38
C GLN A 31 1.06 3.69 -10.45
N PRO A 32 1.16 2.55 -11.16
CA PRO A 32 2.44 1.90 -11.42
C PRO A 32 3.37 2.85 -12.19
N GLN A 33 4.59 3.05 -11.71
CA GLN A 33 5.58 3.91 -12.36
C GLN A 33 6.94 3.22 -12.34
N TYR A 34 7.64 3.13 -13.47
CA TYR A 34 8.97 2.51 -13.55
C TYR A 34 10.01 3.18 -12.65
N ARG A 35 9.90 4.50 -12.44
CA ARG A 35 10.79 5.24 -11.54
C ARG A 35 10.64 4.81 -10.08
N ASN A 36 9.48 4.27 -9.70
CA ASN A 36 9.24 3.76 -8.36
C ASN A 36 9.74 2.32 -8.33
N HIS A 37 10.75 2.05 -7.51
CA HIS A 37 11.44 0.76 -7.50
C HIS A 37 12.08 0.47 -6.16
N ILE A 38 12.41 -0.80 -5.96
CA ILE A 38 13.23 -1.29 -4.85
C ILE A 38 14.60 -1.69 -5.43
N ALA A 39 15.67 -1.25 -4.80
CA ALA A 39 17.03 -1.69 -5.09
C ALA A 39 17.67 -2.25 -3.81
N LEU A 40 18.82 -2.90 -3.94
CA LEU A 40 19.64 -3.31 -2.80
C LEU A 40 20.77 -2.29 -2.60
N ASP A 41 21.00 -1.90 -1.36
CA ASP A 41 22.12 -1.04 -0.98
C ASP A 41 23.44 -1.83 -1.10
N PRO A 42 24.40 -1.37 -1.92
CA PRO A 42 25.67 -2.09 -2.11
C PRO A 42 26.65 -1.94 -0.92
N HIS A 43 26.37 -1.03 0.02
CA HIS A 43 27.27 -0.67 1.11
C HIS A 43 26.69 -0.96 2.49
N GLN A 44 25.36 -0.92 2.63
CA GLN A 44 24.68 -1.16 3.90
C GLN A 44 24.05 -2.54 3.96
N LYS A 45 24.18 -3.16 5.13
CA LYS A 45 23.54 -4.43 5.45
C LYS A 45 22.50 -4.23 6.54
N ASP A 46 21.44 -5.03 6.49
CA ASP A 46 20.46 -5.09 7.56
C ASP A 46 21.01 -5.83 8.80
N ARG A 47 20.17 -5.93 9.83
CA ARG A 47 20.49 -6.63 11.08
C ARG A 47 20.79 -8.13 10.92
N TYR A 48 20.49 -8.72 9.76
CA TYR A 48 20.73 -10.12 9.43
C TYR A 48 21.92 -10.30 8.47
N GLY A 49 22.62 -9.22 8.10
CA GLY A 49 23.78 -9.25 7.22
C GLY A 49 23.43 -9.29 5.73
N LEU A 50 22.17 -9.13 5.35
CA LEU A 50 21.71 -9.05 3.96
C LEU A 50 21.79 -7.61 3.45
N PRO A 51 21.98 -7.37 2.14
CA PRO A 51 21.92 -6.03 1.57
C PRO A 51 20.60 -5.32 1.93
N GLN A 52 20.68 -4.10 2.45
CA GLN A 52 19.51 -3.35 2.87
C GLN A 52 18.65 -2.93 1.67
N PRO A 53 17.31 -3.04 1.72
CA PRO A 53 16.46 -2.53 0.64
C PRO A 53 16.44 -1.00 0.62
N LEU A 54 16.64 -0.42 -0.57
CA LEU A 54 16.45 0.99 -0.88
C LEU A 54 15.12 1.18 -1.61
N VAL A 55 14.24 2.01 -1.06
CA VAL A 55 12.92 2.29 -1.62
C VAL A 55 12.92 3.67 -2.27
N THR A 56 12.78 3.71 -3.59
CA THR A 56 12.57 4.95 -4.34
C THR A 56 11.10 5.08 -4.70
N HIS A 57 10.43 6.14 -4.23
CA HIS A 57 9.02 6.34 -4.47
C HIS A 57 8.65 7.82 -4.66
N HIS A 58 7.87 8.08 -5.71
CA HIS A 58 7.35 9.40 -6.05
C HIS A 58 5.88 9.31 -6.44
N TYR A 59 5.03 10.09 -5.77
CA TYR A 59 3.64 10.30 -6.20
C TYR A 59 3.60 11.01 -7.56
N SER A 60 2.74 10.55 -8.46
CA SER A 60 2.42 11.28 -9.69
C SER A 60 1.42 12.42 -9.42
N GLU A 61 1.27 13.35 -10.36
CA GLU A 61 0.24 14.38 -10.28
C GLU A 61 -1.16 13.78 -10.18
N ARG A 62 -1.40 12.66 -10.88
CA ARG A 62 -2.64 11.92 -10.82
C ARG A 62 -2.88 11.36 -9.42
N ASP A 63 -1.87 10.78 -8.77
CA ASP A 63 -2.01 10.20 -7.42
C ASP A 63 -2.37 11.28 -6.40
N LEU A 64 -1.70 12.43 -6.47
CA LEU A 64 -2.01 13.59 -5.64
C LEU A 64 -3.42 14.14 -5.92
N ALA A 65 -3.84 14.19 -7.18
CA ALA A 65 -5.19 14.61 -7.55
C ALA A 65 -6.27 13.64 -7.03
N ALA A 66 -6.03 12.33 -7.11
CA ALA A 66 -6.92 11.29 -6.57
C ALA A 66 -7.04 11.39 -5.05
N LEU A 67 -5.91 11.52 -4.34
CA LEU A 67 -5.86 11.74 -2.89
C LEU A 67 -6.67 12.97 -2.48
N ASN A 68 -6.46 14.10 -3.17
CA ASN A 68 -7.20 15.34 -2.91
C ASN A 68 -8.70 15.19 -3.18
N SER A 69 -9.08 14.45 -4.23
CA SER A 69 -10.48 14.16 -4.54
C SER A 69 -11.13 13.33 -3.44
N LEU A 70 -10.48 12.26 -2.99
CA LEU A 70 -10.96 11.41 -1.90
C LEU A 70 -11.09 12.19 -0.59
N ALA A 71 -10.11 13.04 -0.25
CA ALA A 71 -10.19 13.88 0.93
C ALA A 71 -11.40 14.84 0.87
N ARG A 72 -11.69 15.43 -0.31
CA ARG A 72 -12.89 16.27 -0.51
C ARG A 72 -14.18 15.47 -0.33
N GLN A 73 -14.27 14.26 -0.88
CA GLN A 73 -15.45 13.42 -0.73
C GLN A 73 -15.64 12.92 0.70
N GLY A 74 -14.56 12.51 1.36
CA GLY A 74 -14.58 12.11 2.77
C GLY A 74 -15.10 13.22 3.68
N LYS A 75 -14.67 14.47 3.46
CA LYS A 75 -15.22 15.63 4.18
C LYS A 75 -16.73 15.79 3.97
N LYS A 76 -17.24 15.59 2.75
CA LYS A 76 -18.68 15.66 2.46
C LYS A 76 -19.46 14.56 3.18
N VAL A 77 -18.94 13.33 3.18
CA VAL A 77 -19.53 12.19 3.90
C VAL A 77 -19.59 12.47 5.39
N LEU A 78 -18.48 12.87 6.00
CA LEU A 78 -18.41 13.17 7.43
C LEU A 78 -19.35 14.31 7.83
N ARG A 79 -19.43 15.40 7.03
CA ARG A 79 -20.38 16.49 7.28
C ARG A 79 -21.83 16.01 7.27
N LYS A 80 -22.21 15.18 6.29
CA LYS A 80 -23.56 14.59 6.23
C LYS A 80 -23.83 13.64 7.39
N ALA A 81 -22.81 13.00 7.93
CA ALA A 81 -22.89 12.16 9.14
C ALA A 81 -22.89 12.97 10.46
N GLY A 82 -22.89 14.31 10.41
CA GLY A 82 -22.98 15.17 11.59
C GLY A 82 -21.64 15.73 12.10
N ALA A 83 -20.54 15.53 11.38
CA ALA A 83 -19.26 16.11 11.77
C ALA A 83 -19.27 17.64 11.63
N ILE A 84 -19.03 18.34 12.75
CA ILE A 84 -18.92 19.81 12.83
C ILE A 84 -17.51 20.32 12.48
N LEU A 85 -16.48 19.49 12.70
CA LEU A 85 -15.08 19.79 12.41
C LEU A 85 -14.44 18.60 11.72
N HIS A 86 -13.44 18.86 10.87
CA HIS A 86 -12.67 17.82 10.19
C HIS A 86 -11.18 18.20 10.13
N TYR A 87 -10.33 17.19 10.29
CA TYR A 87 -8.90 17.29 10.10
C TYR A 87 -8.48 16.17 9.13
N VAL A 88 -7.66 16.50 8.13
CA VAL A 88 -7.11 15.51 7.19
C VAL A 88 -5.67 15.25 7.57
N HIS A 89 -5.40 14.02 7.98
CA HIS A 89 -4.05 13.54 8.21
C HIS A 89 -3.55 12.78 6.97
N HIS A 90 -2.47 13.27 6.36
CA HIS A 90 -1.86 12.61 5.20
C HIS A 90 -0.87 11.55 5.66
N ILE A 91 -1.21 10.27 5.45
CA ILE A 91 -0.34 9.14 5.74
C ILE A 91 0.61 8.94 4.56
N ARG A 92 1.90 9.22 4.75
CA ARG A 92 2.95 9.06 3.72
C ARG A 92 3.85 7.87 4.07
N THR A 93 3.26 6.68 4.02
CA THR A 93 3.96 5.40 4.17
C THR A 93 3.25 4.36 3.29
N PHE A 94 3.94 3.26 2.95
CA PHE A 94 3.32 2.15 2.24
C PHE A 94 2.89 1.07 3.24
N SER A 95 1.58 0.97 3.50
CA SER A 95 1.02 -0.16 4.25
C SER A 95 0.85 -1.42 3.38
N HIS A 96 0.74 -1.24 2.07
CA HIS A 96 0.59 -2.32 1.09
C HIS A 96 1.70 -2.19 0.03
N ALA A 97 2.81 -2.88 0.21
CA ALA A 97 3.86 -2.98 -0.81
C ALA A 97 3.45 -4.04 -1.85
N VAL A 98 3.36 -3.64 -3.12
CA VAL A 98 2.94 -4.50 -4.23
C VAL A 98 3.73 -4.18 -5.51
N GLY A 99 3.70 -5.07 -6.49
CA GLY A 99 4.21 -4.81 -7.84
C GLY A 99 5.73 -4.85 -8.02
N THR A 100 6.49 -5.25 -7.00
CA THR A 100 7.96 -5.32 -7.04
C THR A 100 8.50 -6.40 -7.97
N VAL A 101 7.71 -7.45 -8.28
CA VAL A 101 8.02 -8.52 -9.23
C VAL A 101 6.78 -8.80 -10.05
N ARG A 102 6.31 -7.81 -10.80
CA ARG A 102 4.98 -7.86 -11.43
C ARG A 102 4.83 -8.94 -12.51
N MET A 103 3.63 -9.51 -12.59
CA MET A 103 3.19 -10.33 -13.71
C MET A 103 2.71 -9.50 -14.90
N GLY A 104 2.78 -10.08 -16.09
CA GLY A 104 2.27 -9.48 -17.32
C GLY A 104 2.46 -10.36 -18.54
N SER A 105 1.80 -9.98 -19.63
CA SER A 105 1.88 -10.70 -20.91
C SER A 105 3.15 -10.37 -21.71
N ASP A 106 3.77 -9.22 -21.47
CA ASP A 106 4.96 -8.77 -22.20
C ASP A 106 6.24 -9.01 -21.38
N PRO A 107 7.16 -9.88 -21.83
CA PRO A 107 8.39 -10.20 -21.13
C PRO A 107 9.36 -9.01 -21.01
N LYS A 108 9.23 -7.97 -21.83
CA LYS A 108 10.06 -6.75 -21.72
C LYS A 108 9.66 -5.88 -20.53
N THR A 109 8.44 -6.08 -20.04
CA THR A 109 7.82 -5.23 -19.03
C THR A 109 7.27 -6.04 -17.87
N SER A 110 7.54 -7.34 -17.75
CA SER A 110 7.09 -8.15 -16.63
C SER A 110 8.06 -9.29 -16.37
N ALA A 111 8.42 -9.48 -15.09
CA ALA A 111 9.33 -10.54 -14.69
C ALA A 111 8.62 -11.89 -14.59
N LEU A 112 7.31 -11.87 -14.32
CA LEU A 112 6.48 -13.07 -14.24
C LEU A 112 5.54 -13.17 -15.45
N ASP A 113 5.22 -14.40 -15.83
CA ASP A 113 4.09 -14.69 -16.73
C ASP A 113 2.73 -14.63 -15.99
N GLU A 114 1.64 -14.87 -16.71
CA GLU A 114 0.27 -14.84 -16.17
C GLU A 114 -0.01 -15.91 -15.09
N PHE A 115 0.85 -16.91 -14.95
CA PHE A 115 0.80 -17.92 -13.89
C PHE A 115 1.77 -17.60 -12.75
N CYS A 116 2.29 -16.38 -12.73
CA CYS A 116 3.26 -15.92 -11.73
C CYS A 116 4.55 -16.75 -11.70
N ARG A 117 4.88 -17.42 -12.80
CA ARG A 117 6.16 -18.11 -12.98
C ARG A 117 7.19 -17.10 -13.43
N PHE A 118 8.38 -17.18 -12.85
CA PHE A 118 9.49 -16.31 -13.20
C PHE A 118 10.01 -16.64 -14.60
N ARG A 119 10.12 -15.62 -15.44
CA ARG A 119 10.64 -15.79 -16.80
C ARG A 119 12.13 -16.08 -16.76
N GLY A 120 12.52 -17.26 -17.23
CA GLY A 120 13.91 -17.74 -17.24
C GLY A 120 14.24 -18.79 -16.18
N ILE A 121 13.31 -19.15 -15.30
CA ILE A 121 13.47 -20.26 -14.34
C ILE A 121 12.14 -21.02 -14.24
N ASP A 122 12.11 -22.24 -14.81
CA ASP A 122 10.87 -22.98 -15.04
C ASP A 122 10.12 -23.41 -13.76
N ASN A 123 10.85 -23.57 -12.65
CA ASN A 123 10.33 -24.04 -11.37
C ASN A 123 10.28 -22.96 -10.28
N LEU A 124 10.36 -21.68 -10.64
CA LEU A 124 10.29 -20.56 -9.71
C LEU A 124 8.97 -19.78 -9.87
N PHE A 125 8.21 -19.64 -8.79
CA PHE A 125 6.93 -18.93 -8.75
C PHE A 125 6.91 -17.89 -7.64
N VAL A 126 6.21 -16.78 -7.87
CA VAL A 126 6.10 -15.67 -6.90
C VAL A 126 4.62 -15.35 -6.66
N VAL A 127 4.15 -15.54 -5.43
CA VAL A 127 2.69 -15.52 -5.12
C VAL A 127 2.29 -14.57 -3.99
N ASP A 128 3.18 -13.65 -3.59
CA ASP A 128 2.90 -12.61 -2.59
C ASP A 128 2.33 -11.32 -3.24
N GLY A 129 2.36 -10.16 -2.57
CA GLY A 129 1.87 -8.90 -3.18
C GLY A 129 2.67 -8.42 -4.39
N SER A 130 3.89 -8.95 -4.62
CA SER A 130 4.79 -8.44 -5.65
C SER A 130 4.31 -8.69 -7.07
N PHE A 131 3.48 -9.71 -7.32
CA PHE A 131 2.98 -10.02 -8.67
C PHE A 131 2.01 -8.94 -9.21
N MET A 132 1.37 -8.17 -8.33
CA MET A 132 0.23 -7.33 -8.71
C MET A 132 0.68 -6.17 -9.61
N PRO A 133 0.17 -6.05 -10.85
CA PRO A 133 0.54 -4.95 -11.75
C PRO A 133 -0.12 -3.61 -11.36
N SER A 134 -1.11 -3.62 -10.47
CA SER A 134 -1.81 -2.44 -9.95
C SER A 134 -2.24 -2.72 -8.49
N ALA A 135 -2.34 -1.67 -7.68
CA ALA A 135 -2.63 -1.78 -6.24
C ALA A 135 -4.13 -1.82 -5.92
N ALA A 136 -5.01 -1.44 -6.87
CA ALA A 136 -6.46 -1.49 -6.77
C ALA A 136 -7.12 -0.67 -5.63
N ALA A 137 -6.36 0.18 -4.93
CA ALA A 137 -6.81 1.04 -3.81
C ALA A 137 -7.52 0.32 -2.64
N VAL A 138 -7.40 -1.01 -2.54
CA VAL A 138 -8.03 -1.84 -1.49
C VAL A 138 -6.99 -2.75 -0.83
N ASN A 139 -7.37 -3.41 0.26
CA ASN A 139 -6.50 -4.34 0.95
C ASN A 139 -6.18 -5.56 0.06
N PRO A 140 -4.90 -5.83 -0.27
CA PRO A 140 -4.54 -6.81 -1.28
C PRO A 140 -4.57 -8.26 -0.77
N SER A 141 -4.64 -8.49 0.54
CA SER A 141 -4.45 -9.82 1.15
C SER A 141 -5.34 -10.91 0.56
N LEU A 142 -6.63 -10.61 0.32
CA LEU A 142 -7.55 -11.59 -0.26
C LEU A 142 -7.19 -11.90 -1.72
N THR A 143 -6.79 -10.90 -2.50
CA THR A 143 -6.31 -11.07 -3.88
C THR A 143 -5.03 -11.90 -3.91
N ILE A 144 -4.11 -11.67 -2.98
CA ILE A 144 -2.87 -12.44 -2.83
C ILE A 144 -3.20 -13.91 -2.54
N SER A 145 -4.06 -14.18 -1.54
CA SER A 145 -4.48 -15.55 -1.20
C SER A 145 -5.19 -16.25 -2.36
N ALA A 146 -6.10 -15.55 -3.04
CA ALA A 146 -6.81 -16.11 -4.20
C ALA A 146 -5.85 -16.44 -5.35
N ASN A 147 -4.88 -15.57 -5.63
CA ASN A 147 -3.88 -15.82 -6.66
C ASN A 147 -2.93 -16.96 -6.29
N ALA A 148 -2.49 -17.05 -5.03
CA ALA A 148 -1.68 -18.17 -4.56
C ALA A 148 -2.39 -19.52 -4.75
N LEU A 149 -3.69 -19.60 -4.46
CA LEU A 149 -4.49 -20.82 -4.71
C LEU A 149 -4.62 -21.13 -6.21
N ARG A 150 -4.81 -20.10 -7.04
CA ARG A 150 -4.86 -20.26 -8.51
C ARG A 150 -3.55 -20.81 -9.07
N VAL A 151 -2.42 -20.24 -8.65
CA VAL A 151 -1.07 -20.67 -9.07
C VAL A 151 -0.74 -22.05 -8.52
N GLY A 152 -1.09 -22.34 -7.27
CA GLY A 152 -0.92 -23.67 -6.68
C GLY A 152 -1.64 -24.78 -7.48
N ARG A 153 -2.86 -24.51 -7.96
CA ARG A 153 -3.57 -25.44 -8.86
C ARG A 153 -2.86 -25.62 -10.20
N TYR A 154 -2.28 -24.56 -10.75
CA TYR A 154 -1.49 -24.64 -11.98
C TYR A 154 -0.25 -25.53 -11.78
N ILE A 155 0.47 -25.36 -10.67
CA ILE A 155 1.66 -26.16 -10.35
C ILE A 155 1.34 -27.66 -10.20
N VAL A 156 0.16 -28.01 -9.69
CA VAL A 156 -0.25 -29.42 -9.52
C VAL A 156 -0.69 -30.06 -10.84
N ASN A 157 -1.28 -29.29 -11.75
CA ASN A 157 -1.94 -29.80 -12.95
C ASN A 157 -1.12 -29.66 -14.26
N GLY A 158 -0.06 -28.85 -14.24
CA GLY A 158 0.87 -28.65 -15.37
C GLY A 158 2.14 -29.47 -15.19
#